data_AF-A0A821YN34-F1
#
_entry.id   AF-A0A821YN34-F1
#
_cell.length_a   1.000
_cell.length_b   1.000
_cell.length_c   1.000
_cell.angle_alpha   90.00
_cell.angle_beta   90.00
_cell.angle_gamma   90.00
#
_symmetry.space_group_name_H-M   'P 1'
#
loop_
_entity.id
_entity.type
_entity.pdbx_description
1 polymer ?
#
loop_
_entity_poly.entity_id
_entity_poly.type
_entity_poly.pdbx_seq_one_letter_code
_entity_poly.pdbx_strand_id
1 'polypeptide(L)'
;MLFLYFISIFNLINSLLTEQCPSSNFCKCSSDLTIITCINRQITDEKLINLNNQFPKSTIILNLSLNSLTSINFLTNLNNLQTLDLSYNKIHNLPSNLFTKFSQLSSLYISNNLIKTIPKTYNEISNINLDISNNPLNCTCSLKWLIKWFETINLLNKINCQKLKQLNENDFCLNKKNFLSITPEQSQIVYQNDSFILNCSSNTNIYWTLNNKFYSNNSTIFISYLQLNHSGLWTCHSLNLNRSISLHVLNIQANHFCQSIQMDTSKGHFYWPRTLTGQIIQLKCPFGSAAWLINSYDDAKAYYTCSFNRQWIDLDLSQCAFRTNISREFDRLLLKNSTNLLNKLLIYISKIDLKEFQFDDIIFLIDLIDEEQDKYIYMNKNIEEISMLIYRLTDFILQINQDLIHMNEEKLA
;
A
#
# COMPACT_ATOMS: atom_id res chain seq x y z
N MET A 1 55.12 -22.72 -10.74
CA MET A 1 54.33 -21.86 -9.82
C MET A 1 53.17 -21.13 -10.50
N LEU A 2 53.34 -20.53 -11.68
CA LEU A 2 52.26 -19.83 -12.41
C LEU A 2 51.08 -20.73 -12.83
N PHE A 3 51.32 -21.99 -13.17
CA PHE A 3 50.27 -22.94 -13.58
C PHE A 3 49.34 -23.36 -12.44
N LEU A 4 49.89 -23.51 -11.22
CA LEU A 4 49.10 -23.81 -10.02
C LEU A 4 48.27 -22.60 -9.58
N TYR A 5 48.78 -21.38 -9.79
CA TYR A 5 48.04 -20.13 -9.58
C TYR A 5 46.89 -19.96 -10.57
N PHE A 6 47.07 -20.37 -11.83
CA PHE A 6 45.99 -20.38 -12.83
C PHE A 6 44.90 -21.39 -12.49
N ILE A 7 45.25 -22.60 -12.02
CA ILE A 7 44.27 -23.60 -11.59
C ILE A 7 43.53 -23.14 -10.33
N SER A 8 44.21 -22.51 -9.37
CA SER A 8 43.56 -21.98 -8.17
C SER A 8 42.64 -20.80 -8.47
N ILE A 9 43.01 -19.91 -9.39
CA ILE A 9 42.16 -18.81 -9.87
C ILE A 9 41.00 -19.34 -10.71
N PHE A 10 41.22 -20.33 -11.57
CA PHE A 10 40.16 -20.99 -12.36
C PHE A 10 39.18 -21.74 -11.46
N ASN A 11 39.64 -22.40 -10.40
CA ASN A 11 38.80 -23.04 -9.39
C ASN A 11 38.10 -22.02 -8.48
N LEU A 12 38.73 -20.88 -8.14
CA LEU A 12 38.08 -19.77 -7.43
C LEU A 12 36.97 -19.14 -8.29
N ILE A 13 37.22 -18.90 -9.58
CA ILE A 13 36.24 -18.34 -10.52
C ILE A 13 35.09 -19.33 -10.77
N ASN A 14 35.39 -20.63 -10.89
CA ASN A 14 34.35 -21.66 -10.97
C ASN A 14 33.51 -21.76 -9.68
N SER A 15 34.11 -21.55 -8.50
CA SER A 15 33.37 -21.51 -7.24
C SER A 15 32.46 -20.27 -7.09
N LEU A 16 32.72 -19.20 -7.86
CA LEU A 16 31.88 -18.00 -7.93
C LEU A 16 30.73 -18.10 -8.95
N LEU A 17 30.67 -19.17 -9.76
CA LEU A 17 29.70 -19.33 -10.86
C LEU A 17 28.83 -20.59 -10.73
N THR A 18 28.94 -21.37 -9.66
CA THR A 18 27.99 -22.47 -9.42
C THR A 18 26.68 -21.89 -8.91
N GLU A 19 25.65 -21.91 -9.75
CA GLU A 19 24.28 -21.74 -9.27
C GLU A 19 24.02 -22.76 -8.15
N GLN A 20 23.44 -22.32 -7.04
CA GLN A 20 23.14 -23.16 -5.89
C GLN A 20 21.67 -22.98 -5.51
N CYS A 21 21.10 -24.03 -4.88
CA CYS A 21 19.74 -23.96 -4.39
C CYS A 21 19.61 -22.84 -3.34
N PRO A 22 18.70 -21.88 -3.53
CA PRO A 22 18.57 -20.75 -2.62
C PRO A 22 18.10 -21.27 -1.27
N SER A 23 18.95 -21.16 -0.25
CA SER A 23 18.65 -21.52 1.14
C SER A 23 18.03 -22.91 1.28
N SER A 24 18.87 -23.95 1.14
CA SER A 24 18.50 -25.38 1.23
C SER A 24 17.66 -25.77 2.45
N ASN A 25 17.66 -24.96 3.53
CA ASN A 25 16.82 -25.15 4.71
C ASN A 25 15.33 -24.79 4.48
N PHE A 26 15.03 -23.91 3.53
CA PHE A 26 13.68 -23.44 3.24
C PHE A 26 13.17 -23.92 1.88
N CYS A 27 14.06 -24.03 0.90
CA CYS A 27 13.71 -24.43 -0.46
C CYS A 27 14.28 -25.82 -0.81
N LYS A 28 13.52 -26.57 -1.59
CA LYS A 28 13.96 -27.81 -2.25
C LYS A 28 14.17 -27.52 -3.74
N CYS A 29 15.30 -27.97 -4.27
CA CYS A 29 15.61 -27.82 -5.68
C CYS A 29 15.83 -29.17 -6.36
N SER A 30 15.53 -29.24 -7.65
CA SER A 30 15.97 -30.33 -8.50
C SER A 30 17.51 -30.33 -8.66
N SER A 31 18.08 -31.46 -9.07
CA SER A 31 19.52 -31.64 -9.28
C SER A 31 20.12 -30.70 -10.33
N ASP A 32 19.29 -30.26 -11.28
CA ASP A 32 19.64 -29.33 -12.36
C ASP A 32 19.21 -27.88 -12.05
N LEU A 33 18.66 -27.62 -10.86
CA LEU A 33 18.20 -26.31 -10.38
C LEU A 33 17.08 -25.64 -11.20
N THR A 34 16.48 -26.36 -12.14
CA THR A 34 15.38 -25.85 -12.97
C THR A 34 14.06 -25.77 -12.20
N ILE A 35 13.89 -26.57 -11.14
CA ILE A 35 12.67 -26.62 -10.32
C ILE A 35 13.03 -26.25 -8.88
N ILE A 36 12.38 -25.21 -8.36
CA ILE A 36 12.60 -24.70 -7.01
C ILE A 36 11.25 -24.58 -6.29
N THR A 37 11.18 -25.15 -5.09
CA THR A 37 9.95 -25.16 -4.27
C THR A 37 10.24 -24.73 -2.83
N CYS A 38 9.56 -23.69 -2.37
CA CYS A 38 9.73 -23.08 -1.05
C CYS A 38 8.35 -22.87 -0.39
N ILE A 39 7.60 -23.95 -0.20
CA ILE A 39 6.17 -23.92 0.17
C ILE A 39 6.00 -23.96 1.70
N ASN A 40 5.09 -23.14 2.23
CA ASN A 40 4.71 -23.16 3.65
C ASN A 40 5.89 -22.99 4.62
N ARG A 41 6.69 -21.93 4.40
CA ARG A 41 7.92 -21.66 5.15
C ARG A 41 7.90 -20.32 5.89
N GLN A 42 6.73 -19.68 5.97
CA GLN A 42 6.56 -18.35 6.56
C GLN A 42 7.54 -17.32 5.96
N ILE A 43 7.80 -17.44 4.66
CA ILE A 43 8.73 -16.54 3.96
C ILE A 43 8.05 -15.18 3.79
N THR A 44 8.74 -14.12 4.18
CA THR A 44 8.37 -12.72 3.95
C THR A 44 9.27 -12.10 2.89
N ASP A 45 8.87 -10.94 2.35
CA ASP A 45 9.66 -10.21 1.35
C ASP A 45 11.08 -9.90 1.88
N GLU A 46 11.19 -9.44 3.14
CA GLU A 46 12.47 -9.17 3.80
C GLU A 46 13.35 -10.41 3.90
N LYS A 47 12.75 -11.56 4.23
CA LYS A 47 13.49 -12.83 4.31
C LYS A 47 14.06 -13.18 2.95
N LEU A 48 13.30 -13.06 1.85
CA LEU A 48 13.84 -13.30 0.50
C LEU A 48 14.93 -12.32 0.08
N ILE A 49 14.80 -11.04 0.44
CA ILE A 49 15.80 -10.02 0.14
C ILE A 49 17.10 -10.31 0.90
N ASN A 50 17.00 -10.65 2.19
CA ASN A 50 18.15 -10.94 3.06
C ASN A 50 18.83 -12.27 2.76
N LEU A 51 18.17 -13.17 2.02
CA LEU A 51 18.78 -14.45 1.63
C LEU A 51 19.92 -14.32 0.62
N ASN A 52 20.19 -13.12 0.09
CA ASN A 52 21.38 -12.69 -0.68
C ASN A 52 21.90 -13.63 -1.79
N ASN A 53 21.12 -14.64 -2.16
CA ASN A 53 21.37 -15.57 -3.24
C ASN A 53 20.19 -15.44 -4.20
N GLN A 54 20.46 -14.82 -5.34
CA GLN A 54 19.52 -14.74 -6.45
C GLN A 54 19.11 -16.16 -6.81
N PHE A 55 17.81 -16.40 -6.96
CA PHE A 55 17.32 -17.65 -7.53
C PHE A 55 18.13 -17.97 -8.81
N PRO A 56 18.58 -19.23 -9.00
CA PRO A 56 19.29 -19.67 -10.19
C PRO A 56 18.65 -19.14 -11.47
N LYS A 57 19.45 -18.60 -12.40
CA LYS A 57 18.90 -18.05 -13.67
C LYS A 57 18.36 -19.18 -14.55
N SER A 58 18.79 -20.41 -14.30
CA SER A 58 18.25 -21.64 -14.89
C SER A 58 16.84 -22.02 -14.40
N THR A 59 16.27 -21.32 -13.41
CA THR A 59 14.94 -21.66 -12.86
C THR A 59 13.86 -21.56 -13.93
N ILE A 60 13.14 -22.65 -14.13
CA ILE A 60 12.00 -22.79 -15.05
C ILE A 60 10.69 -22.84 -14.26
N ILE A 61 10.68 -23.54 -13.12
CA ILE A 61 9.51 -23.70 -12.25
C ILE A 61 9.86 -23.18 -10.85
N LEU A 62 9.09 -22.20 -10.38
CA LEU A 62 9.22 -21.65 -9.04
C LEU A 62 7.90 -21.73 -8.29
N ASN A 63 7.89 -22.43 -7.15
CA ASN A 63 6.75 -22.47 -6.24
C ASN A 63 7.08 -21.81 -4.91
N LEU A 64 6.39 -20.71 -4.62
CA LEU A 64 6.47 -19.89 -3.41
C LEU A 64 5.10 -19.81 -2.69
N SER A 65 4.21 -20.77 -2.94
CA SER A 65 2.88 -20.80 -2.34
C SER A 65 2.88 -20.96 -0.81
N LEU A 66 1.78 -20.58 -0.17
CA LEU A 66 1.56 -20.68 1.28
C LEU A 66 2.63 -19.92 2.10
N ASN A 67 2.93 -18.68 1.72
CA ASN A 67 3.88 -17.83 2.45
C ASN A 67 3.23 -16.49 2.83
N SER A 68 4.04 -15.51 3.24
CA SER A 68 3.60 -14.18 3.66
C SER A 68 4.15 -13.09 2.73
N LEU A 69 4.28 -13.40 1.44
CA LEU A 69 4.83 -12.48 0.44
C LEU A 69 3.84 -11.36 0.14
N THR A 70 4.32 -10.12 0.01
CA THR A 70 3.48 -8.96 -0.30
C THR A 70 3.73 -8.38 -1.70
N SER A 71 4.86 -8.73 -2.30
CA SER A 71 5.28 -8.29 -3.63
C SER A 71 5.96 -9.42 -4.40
N ILE A 72 6.32 -9.16 -5.66
CA ILE A 72 7.09 -10.09 -6.51
C ILE A 72 8.33 -9.43 -7.11
N ASN A 73 8.68 -8.23 -6.62
CA ASN A 73 9.75 -7.41 -7.18
C ASN A 73 11.14 -8.04 -6.99
N PHE A 74 11.29 -8.99 -6.08
CA PHE A 74 12.54 -9.72 -5.85
C PHE A 74 12.86 -10.76 -6.95
N LEU A 75 11.92 -11.10 -7.84
CA LEU A 75 12.12 -12.05 -8.94
C LEU A 75 12.77 -11.40 -10.18
N THR A 76 13.78 -10.53 -9.99
CA THR A 76 14.31 -9.67 -11.07
C THR A 76 15.04 -10.37 -12.19
N ASN A 77 15.62 -11.55 -11.94
CA ASN A 77 16.59 -12.17 -12.85
C ASN A 77 16.14 -13.53 -13.40
N LEU A 78 14.86 -13.89 -13.28
CA LEU A 78 14.32 -15.19 -13.68
C LEU A 78 13.66 -15.14 -15.07
N ASN A 79 14.47 -14.88 -16.10
CA ASN A 79 13.95 -14.67 -17.46
C ASN A 79 13.47 -15.96 -18.15
N ASN A 80 13.92 -17.13 -17.67
CA ASN A 80 13.57 -18.45 -18.21
C ASN A 80 12.33 -19.07 -17.52
N LEU A 81 11.68 -18.31 -16.64
CA LEU A 81 10.59 -18.84 -15.83
C LEU A 81 9.37 -19.12 -16.69
N GLN A 82 8.92 -20.39 -16.66
CA GLN A 82 7.74 -20.85 -17.38
C GLN A 82 6.55 -21.05 -16.44
N THR A 83 6.79 -21.51 -15.21
CA THR A 83 5.74 -21.72 -14.21
C THR A 83 6.07 -20.99 -12.91
N LEU A 84 5.16 -20.13 -12.46
CA LEU A 84 5.26 -19.41 -11.19
C LEU A 84 4.00 -19.64 -10.35
N ASP A 85 4.17 -20.21 -9.17
CA ASP A 85 3.11 -20.37 -8.18
C ASP A 85 3.38 -19.51 -6.94
N LEU A 86 2.49 -18.57 -6.70
CA LEU A 86 2.47 -17.61 -5.59
C LEU A 86 1.12 -17.65 -4.86
N SER A 87 0.35 -18.73 -5.02
CA SER A 87 -0.95 -18.88 -4.39
C SER A 87 -0.85 -18.84 -2.86
N TYR A 88 -1.89 -18.38 -2.17
CA TYR A 88 -1.93 -18.27 -0.71
C TYR A 88 -0.77 -17.43 -0.14
N ASN A 89 -0.67 -16.19 -0.62
CA ASN A 89 0.24 -15.16 -0.11
C ASN A 89 -0.56 -13.89 0.23
N LYS A 90 0.13 -12.77 0.49
CA LYS A 90 -0.47 -11.46 0.80
C LYS A 90 -0.17 -10.42 -0.29
N ILE A 91 0.01 -10.88 -1.53
CA ILE A 91 0.38 -10.01 -2.65
C ILE A 91 -0.79 -9.09 -2.98
N HIS A 92 -0.54 -7.78 -3.01
CA HIS A 92 -1.58 -6.79 -3.26
C HIS A 92 -1.37 -6.01 -4.57
N ASN A 93 -0.11 -5.91 -5.04
CA ASN A 93 0.26 -5.23 -6.27
C ASN A 93 1.14 -6.10 -7.16
N LEU A 94 0.89 -6.05 -8.47
CA LEU A 94 1.74 -6.65 -9.50
C LEU A 94 2.46 -5.54 -10.28
N PRO A 95 3.74 -5.73 -10.68
CA PRO A 95 4.47 -4.76 -11.46
C PRO A 95 3.88 -4.63 -12.87
N SER A 96 3.89 -3.42 -13.44
CA SER A 96 3.27 -3.13 -14.75
C SER A 96 3.92 -3.89 -15.91
N ASN A 97 5.19 -4.26 -15.75
CA ASN A 97 5.99 -5.02 -16.72
C ASN A 97 6.05 -6.52 -16.40
N LEU A 98 5.08 -7.07 -15.67
CA LEU A 98 5.09 -8.49 -15.27
C LEU A 98 5.27 -9.44 -16.47
N PHE A 99 4.38 -9.32 -17.46
CA PHE A 99 4.32 -10.24 -18.60
C PHE A 99 5.43 -9.96 -19.63
N THR A 100 5.89 -8.71 -19.74
CA THR A 100 7.07 -8.38 -20.55
C THR A 100 8.37 -8.90 -19.93
N LYS A 101 8.47 -8.89 -18.61
CA LYS A 101 9.65 -9.37 -17.86
C LYS A 101 9.74 -10.89 -17.87
N PHE A 102 8.63 -11.59 -17.64
CA PHE A 102 8.56 -13.05 -17.69
C PHE A 102 7.97 -13.50 -19.04
N SER A 103 8.68 -13.21 -20.12
CA SER A 103 8.20 -13.45 -21.49
C SER A 103 8.03 -14.94 -21.85
N GLN A 104 8.63 -15.86 -21.09
CA GLN A 104 8.49 -17.31 -21.26
C GLN A 104 7.40 -17.93 -20.37
N LEU A 105 6.70 -17.12 -19.58
CA LEU A 105 5.75 -17.61 -18.59
C LEU A 105 4.53 -18.23 -19.29
N SER A 106 4.34 -19.52 -19.10
CA SER A 106 3.20 -20.29 -19.62
C SER A 106 2.17 -20.62 -18.54
N SER A 107 2.53 -20.56 -17.26
CA SER A 107 1.62 -20.77 -16.13
C SER A 107 1.90 -19.81 -14.97
N LEU A 108 0.86 -19.13 -14.50
CA LEU A 108 0.91 -18.21 -13.35
C LEU A 108 -0.25 -18.49 -12.39
N TYR A 109 0.08 -18.91 -11.18
CA TYR A 109 -0.89 -19.15 -10.10
C TYR A 109 -0.73 -18.08 -9.02
N ILE A 110 -1.73 -17.21 -8.87
CA ILE A 110 -1.75 -16.11 -7.91
C ILE A 110 -3.07 -16.09 -7.12
N SER A 111 -3.74 -17.23 -7.02
CA SER A 111 -5.00 -17.36 -6.28
C SER A 111 -4.83 -17.16 -4.77
N ASN A 112 -5.90 -16.75 -4.08
CA ASN A 112 -5.89 -16.48 -2.63
C ASN A 112 -4.81 -15.46 -2.23
N ASN A 113 -4.86 -14.29 -2.87
CA ASN A 113 -4.01 -13.13 -2.57
C ASN A 113 -4.90 -11.88 -2.38
N LEU A 114 -4.28 -10.69 -2.29
CA LEU A 114 -4.96 -9.40 -2.10
C LEU A 114 -4.92 -8.52 -3.36
N ILE A 115 -4.80 -9.13 -4.54
CA ILE A 115 -4.58 -8.43 -5.81
C ILE A 115 -5.85 -7.71 -6.26
N LYS A 116 -5.71 -6.42 -6.53
CA LYS A 116 -6.82 -5.57 -7.00
C LYS A 116 -6.86 -5.37 -8.51
N THR A 117 -5.73 -5.51 -9.22
CA THR A 117 -5.68 -5.31 -10.67
C THR A 117 -4.60 -6.16 -11.32
N ILE A 118 -4.81 -6.52 -12.58
CA ILE A 118 -3.84 -7.22 -13.42
C ILE A 118 -3.35 -6.24 -14.49
N PRO A 119 -2.03 -6.05 -14.66
CA PRO A 119 -1.48 -5.14 -15.66
C PRO A 119 -1.92 -5.52 -17.07
N LYS A 120 -2.31 -4.52 -17.86
CA LYS A 120 -2.90 -4.69 -19.19
C LYS A 120 -1.83 -5.04 -20.23
N THR A 121 -1.92 -6.25 -20.80
CA THR A 121 -0.99 -6.71 -21.85
C THR A 121 -1.74 -7.51 -22.93
N TYR A 122 -2.59 -6.82 -23.71
CA TYR A 122 -3.48 -7.42 -24.73
C TYR A 122 -2.79 -8.35 -25.74
N ASN A 123 -1.47 -8.22 -25.98
CA ASN A 123 -0.74 -9.00 -26.96
C ASN A 123 0.16 -10.10 -26.36
N GLU A 124 0.28 -10.21 -25.02
CA GLU A 124 1.31 -11.03 -24.36
C GLU A 124 0.75 -12.23 -23.58
N ILE A 125 -0.58 -12.35 -23.46
CA ILE A 125 -1.28 -13.34 -22.61
C ILE A 125 -1.92 -14.45 -23.46
N SER A 126 -1.69 -14.48 -24.78
CA SER A 126 -2.45 -15.33 -25.70
C SER A 126 -2.41 -16.84 -25.37
N ASN A 127 -1.42 -17.34 -24.62
CA ASN A 127 -1.27 -18.75 -24.26
C ASN A 127 -0.82 -19.01 -22.79
N ILE A 128 -1.17 -18.14 -21.83
CA ILE A 128 -0.83 -18.38 -20.41
C ILE A 128 -1.98 -19.06 -19.65
N ASN A 129 -1.65 -20.09 -18.87
CA ASN A 129 -2.55 -20.67 -17.88
C ASN A 129 -2.53 -19.80 -16.62
N LEU A 130 -3.61 -19.05 -16.38
CA LEU A 130 -3.70 -18.08 -15.30
C LEU A 130 -4.76 -18.49 -14.27
N ASP A 131 -4.36 -18.60 -13.01
CA ASP A 131 -5.28 -18.71 -11.88
C ASP A 131 -5.19 -17.48 -10.97
N ILE A 132 -6.27 -16.71 -10.95
CA ILE A 132 -6.43 -15.47 -10.16
C ILE A 132 -7.59 -15.57 -9.18
N SER A 133 -8.12 -16.77 -8.95
CA SER A 133 -9.27 -17.00 -8.09
C SER A 133 -9.05 -16.47 -6.66
N ASN A 134 -10.13 -16.10 -5.97
CA ASN A 134 -10.09 -15.61 -4.60
C ASN A 134 -9.15 -14.39 -4.39
N ASN A 135 -9.20 -13.43 -5.31
CA ASN A 135 -8.56 -12.11 -5.14
C ASN A 135 -9.63 -11.00 -5.13
N PRO A 136 -9.44 -9.91 -4.36
CA PRO A 136 -10.35 -8.76 -4.30
C PRO A 136 -10.17 -7.83 -5.51
N LEU A 137 -10.37 -8.38 -6.72
CA LEU A 137 -10.19 -7.65 -7.97
C LEU A 137 -11.12 -6.43 -8.03
N ASN A 138 -10.55 -5.26 -8.30
CA ASN A 138 -11.28 -4.02 -8.51
C ASN A 138 -11.81 -3.98 -9.95
N CYS A 139 -12.91 -4.69 -10.14
CA CYS A 139 -13.69 -4.86 -11.35
C CYS A 139 -14.10 -3.48 -11.92
N THR A 140 -13.19 -2.81 -12.63
CA THR A 140 -13.29 -1.47 -13.24
C THR A 140 -12.86 -1.52 -14.72
N CYS A 141 -13.02 -0.45 -15.50
CA CYS A 141 -12.66 -0.43 -16.93
C CYS A 141 -11.24 -0.89 -17.22
N SER A 142 -10.33 -0.70 -16.27
CA SER A 142 -8.93 -1.16 -16.36
C SER A 142 -8.81 -2.68 -16.51
N LEU A 143 -9.78 -3.47 -16.04
CA LEU A 143 -9.84 -4.93 -16.12
C LEU A 143 -10.74 -5.45 -17.24
N LYS A 144 -11.34 -4.58 -18.07
CA LYS A 144 -12.22 -4.99 -19.19
C LYS A 144 -11.53 -5.97 -20.15
N TRP A 145 -10.23 -5.77 -20.38
CA TRP A 145 -9.43 -6.65 -21.22
C TRP A 145 -9.33 -8.07 -20.67
N LEU A 146 -9.19 -8.20 -19.35
CA LEU A 146 -9.04 -9.49 -18.67
C LEU A 146 -10.35 -10.26 -18.77
N ILE A 147 -11.49 -9.58 -18.60
CA ILE A 147 -12.82 -10.18 -18.74
C ILE A 147 -13.03 -10.68 -20.17
N LYS A 148 -12.73 -9.85 -21.18
CA LYS A 148 -12.79 -10.27 -22.59
C LYS A 148 -11.88 -11.47 -22.88
N TRP A 149 -10.69 -11.51 -22.28
CA TRP A 149 -9.79 -12.65 -22.44
C TRP A 149 -10.37 -13.92 -21.78
N PHE A 150 -10.90 -13.83 -20.55
CA PHE A 150 -11.55 -14.96 -19.87
C PHE A 150 -12.81 -15.48 -20.59
N GLU A 151 -13.54 -14.61 -21.30
CA GLU A 151 -14.60 -14.99 -22.24
C GLU A 151 -14.06 -15.84 -23.39
N THR A 152 -12.95 -15.44 -24.03
CA THR A 152 -12.39 -16.20 -25.16
C THR A 152 -11.94 -17.62 -24.80
N ILE A 153 -11.61 -17.86 -23.52
CA ILE A 153 -11.14 -19.16 -23.02
C ILE A 153 -12.19 -19.90 -22.15
N ASN A 154 -13.44 -19.42 -22.08
CA ASN A 154 -14.54 -20.02 -21.30
C ASN A 154 -14.26 -20.22 -19.79
N LEU A 155 -13.49 -19.32 -19.15
CA LEU A 155 -13.10 -19.44 -17.73
C LEU A 155 -13.68 -18.35 -16.81
N LEU A 156 -14.74 -17.65 -17.23
CA LEU A 156 -15.40 -16.57 -16.47
C LEU A 156 -15.77 -16.90 -15.02
N ASN A 157 -15.99 -18.18 -14.70
CA ASN A 157 -16.33 -18.65 -13.36
C ASN A 157 -15.17 -18.51 -12.35
N LYS A 158 -13.93 -18.33 -12.83
CA LYS A 158 -12.75 -18.13 -11.99
C LYS A 158 -12.60 -16.68 -11.47
N ILE A 159 -13.38 -15.73 -11.98
CA ILE A 159 -13.35 -14.32 -11.56
C ILE A 159 -14.60 -13.99 -10.73
N ASN A 160 -14.39 -13.47 -9.51
CA ASN A 160 -15.46 -12.97 -8.66
C ASN A 160 -15.75 -11.48 -8.94
N CYS A 161 -16.19 -11.17 -10.17
CA CYS A 161 -16.66 -9.83 -10.55
C CYS A 161 -18.19 -9.80 -10.69
N GLN A 162 -18.91 -9.97 -9.56
CA GLN A 162 -20.38 -10.01 -9.53
C GLN A 162 -21.02 -8.79 -10.22
N LYS A 163 -20.41 -7.61 -10.06
CA LYS A 163 -20.88 -6.34 -10.64
C LYS A 163 -20.73 -6.22 -12.17
N LEU A 164 -19.84 -7.01 -12.79
CA LEU A 164 -19.58 -6.98 -14.25
C LEU A 164 -20.38 -8.01 -15.03
N LYS A 165 -20.91 -9.06 -14.37
CA LYS A 165 -21.76 -10.09 -15.02
C LYS A 165 -23.17 -9.61 -15.34
N GLN A 166 -23.59 -8.44 -14.83
CA GLN A 166 -24.98 -7.96 -14.85
C GLN A 166 -25.19 -6.69 -15.70
N LEU A 167 -24.17 -6.16 -16.38
CA LEU A 167 -24.23 -4.82 -16.99
C LEU A 167 -23.79 -4.82 -18.46
N ASN A 168 -24.44 -3.99 -19.28
CA ASN A 168 -24.22 -3.89 -20.72
C ASN A 168 -22.91 -3.17 -21.09
N GLU A 169 -22.36 -3.47 -22.29
CA GLU A 169 -21.05 -3.02 -22.80
C GLU A 169 -20.78 -1.51 -22.75
N ASN A 170 -21.83 -0.70 -22.75
CA ASN A 170 -21.78 0.76 -22.88
C ASN A 170 -21.80 1.52 -21.54
N ASP A 171 -22.27 0.88 -20.46
CA ASP A 171 -22.47 1.56 -19.17
C ASP A 171 -21.17 1.73 -18.38
N PHE A 172 -20.13 0.96 -18.72
CA PHE A 172 -18.85 0.98 -18.01
C PHE A 172 -17.83 1.92 -18.65
N CYS A 173 -17.72 1.89 -19.97
CA CYS A 173 -16.75 2.69 -20.72
C CYS A 173 -17.44 3.94 -21.26
N LEU A 174 -17.84 4.86 -20.38
CA LEU A 174 -18.05 6.25 -20.81
C LEU A 174 -16.77 6.68 -21.52
N ASN A 175 -16.87 6.92 -22.84
CA ASN A 175 -15.80 7.35 -23.72
C ASN A 175 -14.99 8.47 -23.05
N LYS A 176 -13.92 8.13 -22.35
CA LYS A 176 -13.04 9.15 -21.77
C LYS A 176 -12.24 9.72 -22.93
N LYS A 177 -12.49 11.00 -23.20
CA LYS A 177 -11.51 11.95 -23.74
C LYS A 177 -10.11 11.54 -23.27
N ASN A 178 -9.12 11.63 -24.15
CA ASN A 178 -7.72 11.39 -23.82
C ASN A 178 -7.40 11.93 -22.42
N PHE A 179 -6.75 11.12 -21.58
CA PHE A 179 -6.42 11.51 -20.22
C PHE A 179 -4.92 11.43 -20.00
N LEU A 180 -4.43 12.36 -19.19
CA LEU A 180 -3.04 12.44 -18.79
C LEU A 180 -3.01 12.84 -17.33
N SER A 181 -2.44 12.01 -16.48
CA SER A 181 -2.17 12.31 -15.08
C SER A 181 -0.68 12.24 -14.79
N ILE A 182 -0.23 13.10 -13.89
CA ILE A 182 1.14 13.19 -13.42
C ILE A 182 1.12 13.10 -11.90
N THR A 183 2.11 12.44 -11.31
CA THR A 183 2.29 12.35 -9.85
C THR A 183 3.75 12.64 -9.53
N PRO A 184 4.03 13.57 -8.60
CA PRO A 184 3.08 14.39 -7.86
C PRO A 184 2.30 15.37 -8.76
N GLU A 185 1.11 15.79 -8.32
CA GLU A 185 0.25 16.71 -9.09
C GLU A 185 0.63 18.18 -8.91
N GLN A 186 1.37 18.49 -7.84
CA GLN A 186 1.81 19.83 -7.48
C GLN A 186 3.32 19.95 -7.56
N SER A 187 3.81 21.16 -7.85
CA SER A 187 5.25 21.48 -7.81
C SER A 187 5.84 21.17 -6.45
N GLN A 188 7.08 20.67 -6.43
CA GLN A 188 7.74 20.17 -5.23
C GLN A 188 9.04 20.93 -4.95
N ILE A 189 9.32 21.11 -3.67
CA ILE A 189 10.64 21.50 -3.17
C ILE A 189 11.25 20.25 -2.54
N VAL A 190 12.41 19.85 -3.01
CA VAL A 190 13.10 18.62 -2.62
C VAL A 190 14.56 18.92 -2.29
N TYR A 191 15.24 18.02 -1.59
CA TYR A 191 16.61 18.24 -1.17
C TYR A 191 17.59 17.39 -1.99
N GLN A 192 18.82 17.88 -2.13
CA GLN A 192 19.88 17.14 -2.79
C GLN A 192 20.15 15.80 -2.07
N ASN A 193 20.47 14.76 -2.84
CA ASN A 193 20.70 13.37 -2.42
C ASN A 193 19.48 12.59 -1.92
N ASP A 194 18.30 13.22 -1.83
CA ASP A 194 17.06 12.47 -1.63
C ASP A 194 16.70 11.71 -2.92
N SER A 195 15.90 10.64 -2.76
CA SER A 195 15.29 9.95 -3.88
C SER A 195 13.97 10.61 -4.26
N PHE A 196 13.65 10.67 -5.56
CA PHE A 196 12.40 11.25 -6.04
C PHE A 196 11.80 10.47 -7.20
N ILE A 197 10.48 10.39 -7.23
CA ILE A 197 9.73 9.59 -8.21
C ILE A 197 8.75 10.50 -8.95
N LEU A 198 8.79 10.40 -10.27
CA LEU A 198 7.83 11.02 -11.17
C LEU A 198 7.09 9.93 -11.92
N ASN A 199 5.76 9.99 -11.88
CA ASN A 199 4.90 9.01 -12.49
C ASN A 199 3.93 9.71 -13.44
N CYS A 200 3.84 9.23 -14.66
CA CYS A 200 2.91 9.70 -15.67
C CYS A 200 2.07 8.55 -16.20
N SER A 201 0.76 8.75 -16.24
CA SER A 201 -0.20 7.77 -16.71
C SER A 201 -1.08 8.38 -17.79
N SER A 202 -1.23 7.66 -18.90
CA SER A 202 -2.07 8.05 -20.02
C SER A 202 -2.63 6.82 -20.73
N ASN A 203 -3.67 7.02 -21.55
CA ASN A 203 -4.19 6.00 -22.45
C ASN A 203 -3.40 5.89 -23.77
N THR A 204 -2.41 6.76 -24.00
CA THR A 204 -1.58 6.82 -25.21
C THR A 204 -0.09 6.89 -24.87
N ASN A 205 0.78 6.82 -25.89
CA ASN A 205 2.23 6.87 -25.71
C ASN A 205 2.66 8.18 -25.03
N ILE A 206 3.62 8.06 -24.12
CA ILE A 206 4.10 9.17 -23.31
C ILE A 206 5.59 9.39 -23.45
N TYR A 207 6.02 10.63 -23.23
CA TYR A 207 7.43 10.97 -23.08
C TYR A 207 7.58 12.15 -22.11
N TRP A 208 8.74 12.21 -21.48
CA TRP A 208 9.12 13.23 -20.52
C TRP A 208 10.11 14.22 -21.10
N THR A 209 9.94 15.48 -20.73
CA THR A 209 10.91 16.53 -20.97
C THR A 209 11.28 17.24 -19.68
N LEU A 210 12.57 17.53 -19.48
CA LEU A 210 13.07 18.42 -18.44
C LEU A 210 13.54 19.71 -19.12
N ASN A 211 12.94 20.84 -18.75
CA ASN A 211 13.25 22.15 -19.36
C ASN A 211 13.19 22.10 -20.90
N ASN A 212 12.12 21.49 -21.43
CA ASN A 212 11.87 21.24 -22.85
C ASN A 212 12.88 20.34 -23.59
N LYS A 213 13.80 19.69 -22.88
CA LYS A 213 14.70 18.67 -23.45
C LYS A 213 14.19 17.28 -23.16
N PHE A 214 14.20 16.41 -24.17
CA PHE A 214 13.82 15.01 -24.01
C PHE A 214 14.60 14.34 -22.87
N TYR A 215 13.89 13.62 -22.00
CA TYR A 215 14.49 12.93 -20.86
C TYR A 215 14.28 11.41 -20.94
N SER A 216 13.04 10.94 -21.13
CA SER A 216 12.73 9.50 -21.16
C SER A 216 11.35 9.21 -21.78
N ASN A 217 11.16 7.99 -22.26
CA ASN A 217 9.84 7.44 -22.69
C ASN A 217 9.16 6.60 -21.60
N ASN A 218 9.76 6.46 -20.42
CA ASN A 218 9.22 5.63 -19.35
C ASN A 218 8.04 6.30 -18.65
N SER A 219 7.05 5.51 -18.20
CA SER A 219 5.95 6.00 -17.36
C SER A 219 6.42 6.53 -16.02
N THR A 220 7.47 5.91 -15.49
CA THR A 220 8.04 6.24 -14.19
C THR A 220 9.49 6.65 -14.37
N ILE A 221 9.84 7.80 -13.81
CA ILE A 221 11.21 8.26 -13.65
C ILE A 221 11.55 8.15 -12.17
N PHE A 222 12.56 7.35 -11.86
CA PHE A 222 13.09 7.19 -10.51
C PHE A 222 14.49 7.81 -10.45
N ILE A 223 14.64 8.87 -9.66
CA ILE A 223 15.93 9.52 -9.43
C ILE A 223 16.41 9.05 -8.05
N SER A 224 17.45 8.22 -8.05
CA SER A 224 17.99 7.64 -6.79
C SER A 224 18.67 8.69 -5.92
N TYR A 225 19.37 9.63 -6.55
CA TYR A 225 20.10 10.71 -5.87
C TYR A 225 19.86 12.02 -6.59
N LEU A 226 19.01 12.87 -6.03
CA LEU A 226 18.72 14.19 -6.58
C LEU A 226 19.99 15.07 -6.61
N GLN A 227 20.09 15.86 -7.67
CA GLN A 227 21.20 16.76 -7.96
C GLN A 227 20.60 18.10 -8.40
N LEU A 228 21.35 19.19 -8.27
CA LEU A 228 20.86 20.53 -8.61
C LEU A 228 20.36 20.64 -10.06
N ASN A 229 20.95 19.88 -10.98
CA ASN A 229 20.57 19.83 -12.40
C ASN A 229 19.21 19.16 -12.67
N HIS A 230 18.62 18.46 -11.70
CA HIS A 230 17.26 17.93 -11.78
C HIS A 230 16.20 18.99 -11.48
N SER A 231 16.62 20.20 -11.06
CA SER A 231 15.71 21.33 -10.89
C SER A 231 15.21 21.84 -12.23
N GLY A 232 13.91 22.12 -12.32
CA GLY A 232 13.30 22.66 -13.52
C GLY A 232 11.86 22.21 -13.72
N LEU A 233 11.35 22.51 -14.92
CA LEU A 233 10.01 22.13 -15.34
C LEU A 233 10.04 20.73 -15.94
N TRP A 234 9.42 19.78 -15.24
CA TRP A 234 9.20 18.42 -15.70
C TRP A 234 7.84 18.32 -16.35
N THR A 235 7.81 18.03 -17.64
CA THR A 235 6.57 17.89 -18.41
C THR A 235 6.45 16.48 -18.94
N CYS A 236 5.33 15.82 -18.64
CA CYS A 236 4.92 14.61 -19.34
C CYS A 236 3.99 14.99 -20.49
N HIS A 237 4.23 14.42 -21.66
CA HIS A 237 3.46 14.66 -22.88
C HIS A 237 2.77 13.37 -23.31
N SER A 238 1.59 13.50 -23.92
CA SER A 238 0.82 12.39 -24.47
C SER A 238 -0.10 12.86 -25.59
N LEU A 239 0.19 12.50 -26.84
CA LEU A 239 -0.49 13.00 -28.05
C LEU A 239 -0.71 14.53 -28.02
N ASN A 240 -1.90 14.98 -27.62
CA ASN A 240 -2.34 16.39 -27.61
C ASN A 240 -2.44 16.96 -26.18
N LEU A 241 -2.00 16.24 -25.17
CA LEU A 241 -2.06 16.63 -23.76
C LEU A 241 -0.65 16.73 -23.20
N ASN A 242 -0.46 17.66 -22.28
CA ASN A 242 0.74 17.73 -21.46
C ASN A 242 0.36 18.12 -20.02
N ARG A 243 1.17 17.67 -19.06
CA ARG A 243 1.09 18.11 -17.67
C ARG A 243 2.50 18.36 -17.16
N SER A 244 2.65 19.45 -16.43
CA SER A 244 3.96 19.94 -15.99
C SER A 244 3.97 20.14 -14.49
N ILE A 245 5.11 19.85 -13.86
CA ILE A 245 5.39 20.23 -12.48
C ILE A 245 6.75 20.91 -12.39
N SER A 246 6.90 21.87 -11.48
CA SER A 246 8.20 22.43 -11.17
C SER A 246 8.84 21.64 -10.03
N LEU A 247 10.09 21.24 -10.21
CA LEU A 247 10.92 20.63 -9.18
C LEU A 247 12.03 21.61 -8.81
N HIS A 248 12.14 21.96 -7.52
CA HIS A 248 13.22 22.79 -7.01
C HIS A 248 14.08 21.97 -6.05
N VAL A 249 15.29 21.61 -6.49
CA VAL A 249 16.25 20.87 -5.66
C VAL A 249 17.09 21.86 -4.88
N LEU A 250 17.00 21.82 -3.56
CA LEU A 250 17.78 22.67 -2.66
C LEU A 250 19.04 21.93 -2.18
N ASN A 251 20.19 22.57 -2.32
CA ASN A 251 21.43 22.16 -1.66
C ASN A 251 21.56 22.97 -0.36
N ILE A 252 21.10 22.39 0.75
CA ILE A 252 21.18 23.02 2.06
C ILE A 252 22.25 22.28 2.86
N GLN A 253 23.39 22.92 3.05
CA GLN A 253 24.37 22.51 4.05
C GLN A 253 23.90 22.99 5.44
N ALA A 254 23.13 22.17 6.16
CA ALA A 254 23.10 22.08 7.64
C ALA A 254 21.80 21.45 8.17
N ASN A 255 21.93 20.73 9.29
CA ASN A 255 20.94 19.95 10.05
C ASN A 255 19.76 20.76 10.66
N HIS A 256 19.04 21.57 9.89
CA HIS A 256 17.87 22.35 10.34
C HIS A 256 16.55 21.72 9.91
N PHE A 257 16.37 20.44 10.19
CA PHE A 257 15.16 19.70 9.81
C PHE A 257 14.67 18.81 10.94
N CYS A 258 13.35 18.64 11.04
CA CYS A 258 12.76 17.48 11.71
C CYS A 258 12.90 16.27 10.79
N GLN A 259 13.30 15.13 11.36
CA GLN A 259 13.38 13.87 10.62
C GLN A 259 11.99 13.39 10.21
N SER A 260 11.90 12.63 9.11
CA SER A 260 10.64 11.99 8.74
C SER A 260 10.23 10.98 9.81
N ILE A 261 8.94 10.95 10.15
CA ILE A 261 8.38 10.01 11.13
C ILE A 261 7.10 9.36 10.62
N GLN A 262 6.88 8.12 11.04
CA GLN A 262 5.61 7.41 10.88
C GLN A 262 4.90 7.39 12.22
N MET A 263 3.60 7.61 12.21
CA MET A 263 2.80 7.66 13.42
C MET A 263 1.43 7.01 13.17
N ASP A 264 1.10 6.05 14.03
CA ASP A 264 -0.20 5.39 14.04
C ASP A 264 -1.06 6.01 15.14
N THR A 265 -2.28 6.41 14.76
CA THR A 265 -3.25 7.04 15.65
C THR A 265 -4.64 6.44 15.44
N SER A 266 -5.57 6.69 16.36
CA SER A 266 -7.00 6.33 16.22
C SER A 266 -7.67 6.97 15.00
N LYS A 267 -7.06 8.01 14.41
CA LYS A 267 -7.51 8.73 13.20
C LYS A 267 -6.73 8.35 11.93
N GLY A 268 -5.79 7.41 12.04
CA GLY A 268 -5.09 6.80 10.92
C GLY A 268 -3.58 6.81 11.01
N HIS A 269 -2.96 6.31 9.93
CA HIS A 269 -1.52 6.15 9.79
C HIS A 269 -0.99 7.35 9.01
N PHE A 270 -0.08 8.11 9.61
CA PHE A 270 0.48 9.33 9.03
C PHE A 270 1.98 9.18 8.78
N TYR A 271 2.41 9.58 7.58
CA TYR A 271 3.82 9.73 7.24
C TYR A 271 4.15 11.22 7.13
N TRP A 272 4.88 11.74 8.11
CA TRP A 272 5.31 13.12 8.14
C TRP A 272 6.69 13.23 7.47
N PRO A 273 6.80 13.95 6.33
CA PRO A 273 8.05 14.03 5.59
C PRO A 273 9.07 14.89 6.34
N ARG A 274 10.35 14.70 6.02
CA ARG A 274 11.43 15.56 6.51
C ARG A 274 11.12 17.02 6.19
N THR A 275 11.15 17.87 7.22
CA THR A 275 10.60 19.23 7.13
C THR A 275 11.55 20.24 7.76
N LEU A 276 11.66 21.43 7.16
CA LEU A 276 12.45 22.54 7.70
C LEU A 276 11.90 23.01 9.04
N THR A 277 12.80 23.37 9.95
CA THR A 277 12.44 24.00 11.22
C THR A 277 11.58 25.24 11.02
N GLY A 278 10.51 25.38 11.82
CA GLY A 278 9.57 26.49 11.78
C GLY A 278 8.41 26.32 10.77
N GLN A 279 8.33 25.19 10.07
CA GLN A 279 7.25 24.91 9.12
C GLN A 279 6.13 24.07 9.74
N ILE A 280 4.92 24.33 9.26
CA ILE A 280 3.73 23.52 9.55
C ILE A 280 3.41 22.72 8.28
N ILE A 281 3.36 21.40 8.42
CA ILE A 281 2.97 20.51 7.31
C ILE A 281 1.49 20.23 7.41
N GLN A 282 0.84 20.21 6.25
CA GLN A 282 -0.53 19.75 6.08
C GLN A 282 -0.55 18.46 5.26
N LEU A 283 -1.28 17.45 5.73
CA LEU A 283 -1.54 16.20 5.02
C LEU A 283 -3.05 15.99 4.88
N LYS A 284 -3.48 15.27 3.84
CA LYS A 284 -4.90 14.88 3.69
C LYS A 284 -5.24 13.77 4.69
N CYS A 285 -6.40 13.86 5.34
CA CYS A 285 -6.85 12.83 6.27
C CYS A 285 -7.11 11.48 5.57
N PRO A 286 -6.54 10.36 6.05
CA PRO A 286 -6.64 9.05 5.39
C PRO A 286 -8.07 8.53 5.24
N PHE A 287 -8.93 8.83 6.21
CA PHE A 287 -10.32 8.36 6.27
C PHE A 287 -11.36 9.46 6.05
N GLY A 288 -10.92 10.59 5.48
CA GLY A 288 -11.78 11.75 5.22
C GLY A 288 -12.03 12.63 6.46
N SER A 289 -13.10 13.42 6.39
CA SER A 289 -13.44 14.43 7.39
C SER A 289 -14.12 13.85 8.64
N ALA A 290 -13.79 14.41 9.80
CA ALA A 290 -14.49 14.15 11.06
C ALA A 290 -16.00 14.41 10.91
N ALA A 291 -16.80 13.69 11.70
CA ALA A 291 -18.26 13.64 11.49
C ALA A 291 -18.96 14.99 11.71
N TRP A 292 -18.35 15.89 12.49
CA TRP A 292 -18.87 17.23 12.80
C TRP A 292 -18.54 18.29 11.74
N LEU A 293 -17.65 18.02 10.78
CA LEU A 293 -17.34 18.93 9.69
C LEU A 293 -18.47 18.91 8.65
N ILE A 294 -19.40 19.85 8.79
CA ILE A 294 -20.50 20.07 7.86
C ILE A 294 -19.91 20.72 6.59
N ASN A 295 -19.75 19.93 5.52
CA ASN A 295 -19.42 20.33 4.13
C ASN A 295 -17.97 20.28 3.62
N SER A 296 -17.13 19.30 3.99
CA SER A 296 -15.95 19.00 3.14
C SER A 296 -15.36 17.60 3.33
N TYR A 297 -16.05 16.57 2.81
CA TYR A 297 -15.53 15.19 2.82
C TYR A 297 -14.13 15.06 2.18
N ASP A 298 -13.78 15.95 1.24
CA ASP A 298 -12.54 15.86 0.46
C ASP A 298 -11.39 16.77 0.89
N ASP A 299 -11.62 17.75 1.79
CA ASP A 299 -10.62 18.77 2.15
C ASP A 299 -10.12 18.69 3.59
N ALA A 300 -10.53 17.68 4.36
CA ALA A 300 -10.06 17.52 5.73
C ALA A 300 -8.54 17.29 5.79
N LYS A 301 -7.89 18.05 6.67
CA LYS A 301 -6.44 18.10 6.81
C LYS A 301 -5.97 17.78 8.23
N ALA A 302 -4.85 17.07 8.29
CA ALA A 302 -4.02 16.91 9.48
C ALA A 302 -2.88 17.93 9.43
N TYR A 303 -2.52 18.48 10.58
CA TYR A 303 -1.43 19.44 10.71
C TYR A 303 -0.39 18.96 11.72
N TYR A 304 0.89 19.23 11.44
CA TYR A 304 1.96 18.99 12.40
C TYR A 304 3.10 19.98 12.21
N THR A 305 3.68 20.45 13.31
CA THR A 305 4.65 21.53 13.31
C THR A 305 6.05 20.99 13.56
N CYS A 306 7.00 21.34 12.69
CA CYS A 306 8.42 21.15 12.96
C CYS A 306 8.96 22.35 13.71
N SER A 307 9.25 22.20 15.01
CA SER A 307 9.78 23.29 15.84
C SER A 307 11.18 23.73 15.42
N PHE A 308 11.60 24.92 15.85
CA PHE A 308 12.99 25.39 15.69
C PHE A 308 14.03 24.49 16.37
N ASN A 309 13.60 23.68 17.35
CA ASN A 309 14.44 22.71 18.05
C ASN A 309 14.57 21.36 17.34
N ARG A 310 13.99 21.22 16.12
CA ARG A 310 14.00 19.99 15.30
C ARG A 310 13.16 18.86 15.88
N GLN A 311 12.18 19.21 16.70
CA GLN A 311 11.19 18.28 17.24
C GLN A 311 9.84 18.54 16.61
N TRP A 312 9.10 17.47 16.33
CA TRP A 312 7.71 17.57 15.93
C TRP A 312 6.83 17.87 17.14
N ILE A 313 6.03 18.93 17.06
CA ILE A 313 5.16 19.43 18.13
C ILE A 313 3.80 19.85 17.55
N ASP A 314 2.80 19.99 18.41
CA ASP A 314 1.47 20.52 18.06
C ASP A 314 0.78 19.71 16.94
N LEU A 315 0.60 18.41 17.16
CA LEU A 315 -0.16 17.55 16.26
C LEU A 315 -1.64 17.90 16.32
N ASP A 316 -2.25 18.29 15.20
CA ASP A 316 -3.68 18.56 15.08
C ASP A 316 -4.32 17.62 14.07
N LEU A 317 -5.15 16.71 14.59
CA LEU A 317 -5.96 15.75 13.83
C LEU A 317 -7.47 16.04 13.98
N SER A 318 -7.86 17.23 14.44
CA SER A 318 -9.24 17.58 14.73
C SER A 318 -10.18 17.36 13.54
N GLN A 319 -9.70 17.64 12.32
CA GLN A 319 -10.50 17.49 11.10
C GLN A 319 -10.57 16.06 10.57
N CYS A 320 -9.76 15.13 11.07
CA CYS A 320 -9.70 13.77 10.53
C CYS A 320 -10.73 12.84 11.18
N ALA A 321 -11.36 12.00 10.35
CA ALA A 321 -12.27 10.97 10.81
C ALA A 321 -11.51 9.82 11.52
N PHE A 322 -12.18 9.15 12.45
CA PHE A 322 -11.66 7.92 13.07
C PHE A 322 -11.49 6.80 12.05
N ARG A 323 -10.46 5.97 12.27
CA ARG A 323 -10.07 4.87 11.38
C ARG A 323 -11.17 3.83 11.22
N THR A 324 -11.77 3.41 12.34
CA THR A 324 -12.80 2.36 12.38
C THR A 324 -14.20 2.92 12.16
N ASN A 325 -15.12 2.08 11.63
CA ASN A 325 -16.53 2.47 11.48
C ASN A 325 -17.20 2.66 12.85
N ILE A 326 -16.83 1.84 13.83
CA ILE A 326 -17.43 1.83 15.17
C ILE A 326 -17.18 3.18 15.87
N SER A 327 -15.92 3.59 15.98
CA SER A 327 -15.55 4.90 16.56
C SER A 327 -16.16 6.09 15.80
N ARG A 328 -16.27 6.02 14.46
CA ARG A 328 -16.95 7.08 13.67
C ARG A 328 -18.44 7.22 13.98
N GLU A 329 -19.14 6.11 14.20
CA GLU A 329 -20.56 6.16 14.58
C GLU A 329 -20.76 6.63 16.01
N PHE A 330 -19.88 6.26 16.94
CA PHE A 330 -19.90 6.81 18.29
C PHE A 330 -19.74 8.34 18.28
N ASP A 331 -18.73 8.86 17.57
CA ASP A 331 -18.52 10.31 17.39
C ASP A 331 -19.78 11.01 16.82
N ARG A 332 -20.43 10.42 15.81
CA ARG A 332 -21.70 10.92 15.24
C ARG A 332 -22.84 10.98 16.25
N LEU A 333 -22.96 9.99 17.14
CA LEU A 333 -24.04 9.93 18.12
C LEU A 333 -23.90 11.05 19.15
N LEU A 334 -22.68 11.34 19.59
CA LEU A 334 -22.37 12.37 20.59
C LEU A 334 -22.66 13.79 20.10
N LEU A 335 -22.39 14.06 18.82
CA LEU A 335 -22.58 15.39 18.21
C LEU A 335 -24.04 15.80 18.06
N LYS A 336 -24.97 14.84 17.96
CA LYS A 336 -26.40 15.15 17.90
C LYS A 336 -26.90 15.43 19.32
N ASN A 337 -26.87 16.71 19.70
CA ASN A 337 -27.47 17.23 20.94
C ASN A 337 -28.92 16.72 21.07
N SER A 338 -29.10 15.62 21.79
CA SER A 338 -30.35 14.87 21.79
C SER A 338 -30.67 14.42 23.19
N THR A 339 -31.90 14.69 23.60
CA THR A 339 -32.50 14.40 24.91
C THR A 339 -32.60 12.90 25.25
N ASN A 340 -31.89 12.04 24.51
CA ASN A 340 -31.91 10.58 24.62
C ASN A 340 -30.58 9.96 24.14
N LEU A 341 -29.45 10.68 24.27
CA LEU A 341 -28.13 10.18 23.86
C LEU A 341 -27.82 8.80 24.48
N LEU A 342 -28.07 8.65 25.79
CA LEU A 342 -27.86 7.39 26.51
C LEU A 342 -28.60 6.22 25.86
N ASN A 343 -29.89 6.40 25.53
CA ASN A 343 -30.69 5.37 24.86
C ASN A 343 -30.17 5.04 23.46
N LYS A 344 -29.69 6.03 22.71
CA LYS A 344 -29.09 5.79 21.38
C LYS A 344 -27.77 5.02 21.47
N LEU A 345 -26.92 5.39 22.43
CA LEU A 345 -25.67 4.69 22.70
C LEU A 345 -25.95 3.25 23.13
N LEU A 346 -26.92 3.01 24.01
CA LEU A 346 -27.31 1.66 24.43
C LEU A 346 -27.83 0.80 23.26
N ILE A 347 -28.68 1.37 22.41
CA ILE A 347 -29.18 0.67 21.22
C ILE A 347 -28.04 0.37 20.25
N TYR A 348 -27.05 1.25 20.13
CA TYR A 348 -25.90 1.04 19.27
C TYR A 348 -24.97 -0.04 19.83
N ILE A 349 -24.54 0.10 21.09
CA ILE A 349 -23.66 -0.84 21.79
C ILE A 349 -24.24 -2.26 21.79
N SER A 350 -25.55 -2.43 22.05
CA SER A 350 -26.22 -3.74 22.02
C SER A 350 -26.28 -4.41 20.64
N LYS A 351 -25.97 -3.67 19.56
CA LYS A 351 -25.94 -4.18 18.18
C LYS A 351 -24.53 -4.38 17.64
N ILE A 352 -23.49 -3.97 18.37
CA ILE A 352 -22.11 -4.15 17.95
C ILE A 352 -21.73 -5.62 18.12
N ASP A 353 -21.19 -6.23 17.06
CA ASP A 353 -20.50 -7.51 17.20
C ASP A 353 -19.13 -7.25 17.84
N LEU A 354 -18.92 -7.75 19.06
CA LEU A 354 -17.67 -7.62 19.82
C LEU A 354 -16.45 -8.15 19.05
N LYS A 355 -16.64 -9.01 18.05
CA LYS A 355 -15.55 -9.51 17.18
C LYS A 355 -15.06 -8.47 16.18
N GLU A 356 -15.87 -7.46 15.85
CA GLU A 356 -15.48 -6.36 14.95
C GLU A 356 -14.76 -5.22 15.70
N PHE A 357 -14.69 -5.30 17.03
CA PHE A 357 -14.08 -4.29 17.88
C PHE A 357 -12.55 -4.34 17.80
N GLN A 358 -11.90 -3.22 17.47
CA GLN A 358 -10.45 -3.13 17.37
C GLN A 358 -9.85 -2.43 18.59
N PHE A 359 -8.55 -2.62 18.82
CA PHE A 359 -7.83 -1.92 19.89
C PHE A 359 -7.96 -0.39 19.80
N ASP A 360 -8.00 0.15 18.58
CA ASP A 360 -8.23 1.57 18.31
C ASP A 360 -9.62 2.03 18.82
N ASP A 361 -10.63 1.16 18.79
CA ASP A 361 -11.97 1.45 19.35
C ASP A 361 -11.96 1.44 20.88
N ILE A 362 -11.10 0.63 21.50
CA ILE A 362 -10.93 0.60 22.97
C ILE A 362 -10.26 1.90 23.42
N ILE A 363 -9.18 2.32 22.75
CA ILE A 363 -8.51 3.60 23.04
C ILE A 363 -9.50 4.75 22.85
N PHE A 364 -10.25 4.78 21.74
CA PHE A 364 -11.29 5.78 21.53
C PHE A 364 -12.32 5.78 22.66
N LEU A 365 -12.81 4.62 23.11
CA LEU A 365 -13.76 4.56 24.21
C LEU A 365 -13.14 5.05 25.53
N ILE A 366 -11.87 4.75 25.81
CA ILE A 366 -11.16 5.25 26.99
C ILE A 366 -11.02 6.77 26.93
N ASP A 367 -10.51 7.30 25.81
CA ASP A 367 -10.36 8.73 25.56
C ASP A 367 -11.72 9.43 25.64
N LEU A 368 -12.77 8.81 25.11
CA LEU A 368 -14.14 9.31 25.19
C LEU A 368 -14.65 9.36 26.62
N ILE A 369 -14.42 8.31 27.41
CA ILE A 369 -14.80 8.26 28.81
C ILE A 369 -14.07 9.37 29.59
N ASP A 370 -12.79 9.61 29.30
CA ASP A 370 -11.97 10.62 29.96
C ASP A 370 -12.37 12.05 29.54
N GLU A 371 -12.47 12.31 28.24
CA GLU A 371 -12.72 13.65 27.66
C GLU A 371 -14.19 14.09 27.77
N GLU A 372 -15.16 13.17 27.60
CA GLU A 372 -16.57 13.51 27.77
C GLU A 372 -17.01 13.49 29.23
N GLN A 373 -16.29 12.85 30.16
CA GLN A 373 -16.55 13.03 31.60
C GLN A 373 -16.53 14.52 31.95
N ASP A 374 -15.46 15.23 31.60
CA ASP A 374 -15.31 16.65 31.96
C ASP A 374 -16.36 17.54 31.29
N LYS A 375 -16.71 17.26 30.03
CA LYS A 375 -17.63 18.08 29.24
C LYS A 375 -19.11 17.81 29.58
N TYR A 376 -19.50 16.55 29.78
CA TYR A 376 -20.87 16.19 30.19
C TYR A 376 -21.14 16.53 31.66
N ILE A 377 -20.16 16.40 32.55
CA ILE A 377 -20.30 16.84 33.96
C ILE A 377 -20.58 18.34 34.02
N TYR A 378 -19.95 19.13 33.16
CA TYR A 378 -20.15 20.59 33.12
C TYR A 378 -21.50 21.00 32.49
N MET A 379 -21.98 20.26 31.49
CA MET A 379 -23.20 20.59 30.74
C MET A 379 -24.48 19.95 31.30
N ASN A 380 -24.39 18.79 31.98
CA ASN A 380 -25.54 17.98 32.36
C ASN A 380 -25.65 17.84 33.89
N LYS A 381 -26.72 18.38 34.49
CA LYS A 381 -26.99 18.28 35.94
C LYS A 381 -27.41 16.88 36.41
N ASN A 382 -27.52 15.91 35.50
CA ASN A 382 -28.01 14.55 35.79
C ASN A 382 -26.85 13.56 35.95
N ILE A 383 -26.22 13.57 37.14
CA ILE A 383 -25.09 12.70 37.51
C ILE A 383 -25.45 11.21 37.35
N GLU A 384 -26.72 10.84 37.52
CA GLU A 384 -27.20 9.45 37.38
C GLU A 384 -27.06 8.91 35.95
N GLU A 385 -27.36 9.72 34.93
CA GLU A 385 -27.26 9.28 33.52
C GLU A 385 -25.80 9.09 33.10
N ILE A 386 -24.91 9.96 33.55
CA ILE A 386 -23.46 9.89 33.29
C ILE A 386 -22.87 8.65 34.00
N SER A 387 -23.24 8.43 35.26
CA SER A 387 -22.76 7.27 36.03
C SER A 387 -23.21 5.95 35.41
N MET A 388 -24.45 5.88 34.90
CA MET A 388 -24.95 4.71 34.17
C MET A 388 -24.25 4.50 32.82
N LEU A 389 -23.92 5.57 32.10
CA LEU A 389 -23.16 5.49 30.86
C LEU A 389 -21.74 4.92 31.11
N ILE A 390 -21.02 5.47 32.10
CA ILE A 390 -19.67 5.03 32.45
C ILE A 390 -19.69 3.57 32.93
N TYR A 391 -20.63 3.20 33.81
CA TYR A 391 -20.78 1.82 34.27
C TYR A 391 -21.01 0.84 33.10
N ARG A 392 -21.83 1.21 32.12
CA ARG A 392 -22.12 0.34 30.97
C ARG A 392 -20.99 0.28 29.96
N LEU A 393 -20.28 1.38 29.73
CA LEU A 393 -19.08 1.37 28.89
C LEU A 393 -17.97 0.54 29.53
N THR A 394 -17.79 0.64 30.85
CA THR A 394 -16.82 -0.21 31.57
C THR A 394 -17.23 -1.67 31.58
N ASP A 395 -18.51 -2.01 31.84
CA ASP A 395 -19.06 -3.37 31.69
C ASP A 395 -18.86 -3.92 30.27
N PHE A 396 -19.11 -3.10 29.24
CA PHE A 396 -18.89 -3.46 27.84
C PHE A 396 -17.40 -3.72 27.54
N ILE A 397 -16.49 -2.83 27.99
CA ILE A 397 -15.04 -3.02 27.85
C ILE A 397 -14.57 -4.30 28.57
N LEU A 398 -15.13 -4.59 29.75
CA LEU A 398 -14.82 -5.81 30.52
C LEU A 398 -15.34 -7.10 29.84
N GLN A 399 -16.38 -7.00 29.01
CA GLN A 399 -16.92 -8.11 28.21
C GLN A 399 -16.11 -8.37 26.92
N ILE A 400 -15.20 -7.46 26.53
CA ILE A 400 -14.24 -7.70 25.45
C ILE A 400 -13.29 -8.81 25.93
N ASN A 401 -13.44 -10.00 25.34
CA ASN A 401 -12.79 -11.24 25.74
C ASN A 401 -11.26 -11.09 25.94
N GLN A 402 -10.68 -11.79 26.93
CA GLN A 402 -9.23 -11.76 27.23
C GLN A 402 -8.35 -12.16 26.02
N ASP A 403 -8.91 -12.92 25.08
CA ASP A 403 -8.25 -13.32 23.82
C ASP A 403 -7.95 -12.13 22.87
N LEU A 404 -8.72 -11.03 22.93
CA LEU A 404 -8.45 -9.80 22.17
C LEU A 404 -7.32 -8.97 22.79
N ILE A 405 -7.15 -9.06 24.11
CA ILE A 405 -6.09 -8.38 24.87
C ILE A 405 -4.76 -9.11 24.64
N HIS A 406 -4.77 -10.46 24.61
CA HIS A 406 -3.56 -11.26 24.36
C HIS A 406 -3.01 -11.18 22.92
N MET A 407 -3.80 -10.79 21.91
CA MET A 407 -3.28 -10.58 20.55
C MET A 407 -2.24 -9.45 20.42
N ASN A 408 -2.06 -8.62 21.45
CA ASN A 408 -1.13 -7.49 21.44
C ASN A 408 0.09 -7.64 22.36
N GLU A 409 0.16 -8.65 23.24
CA GLU A 409 1.40 -8.93 23.98
C GLU A 409 2.49 -9.50 23.04
N GLU A 410 2.11 -10.22 21.99
CA GLU A 410 3.04 -10.69 20.94
C GLU A 410 3.51 -9.59 19.96
N LYS A 411 2.98 -8.36 20.07
CA LYS A 411 3.44 -7.20 19.25
C LYS A 411 4.30 -6.20 20.01
N LEU A 412 4.48 -6.40 21.32
CA LEU A 412 5.30 -5.54 22.19
C LEU A 412 6.46 -6.32 22.87
N ALA A 413 6.69 -7.57 22.45
CA ALA A 413 7.93 -8.32 22.67
C ALA A 413 8.68 -8.45 21.35
#